data_AF-A0A6L6XQB5-F1
#
_entry.id   AF-A0A6L6XQB5-F1
#
_cell.length_a   1.000
_cell.length_b   1.000
_cell.length_c   1.000
_cell.angle_alpha   90.00
_cell.angle_beta   90.00
_cell.angle_gamma   90.00
#
_symmetry.space_group_name_H-M   'P 1'
#
loop_
_entity.id
_entity.type
_entity.pdbx_description
1 polymer ?
#
loop_
_entity_poly.entity_id
_entity_poly.type
_entity_poly.pdbx_seq_one_letter_code
_entity_poly.pdbx_strand_id
1 'polypeptide(L)'
;MGRVKSTGGTWPGTGREPESFVGPIVVGEEVVIDERAKVAQLISQTFSDAIAVDMEDFGALRSGAANERAKAIAIRGISDLMAHKADADDAGSQPLAASNGAAFLFDLLDRLASSTMVAAAEAIAPPPTDRINQFVAVARQLYPGGPEQDALWERAGGDPSRLNREGAGATRWWHAVQLLENGGGGNITIDTLLAQMLSDYTNNDDLNSLI
;
A
#
# COMPACT_ATOMS: atom_id res chain seq x y z
N MET A 1 -0.35 14.79 6.42
CA MET A 1 -1.51 14.23 5.69
C MET A 1 -2.75 14.39 6.56
N GLY A 2 -3.94 14.64 6.00
CA GLY A 2 -5.17 14.87 6.78
C GLY A 2 -5.66 13.59 7.45
N ARG A 3 -5.94 13.65 8.77
CA ARG A 3 -6.57 12.55 9.50
C ARG A 3 -8.00 12.37 9.00
N VAL A 4 -8.30 11.25 8.35
CA VAL A 4 -9.68 10.91 7.99
C VAL A 4 -10.28 10.12 9.14
N LYS A 5 -11.29 10.71 9.80
CA LYS A 5 -12.09 10.08 10.86
C LYS A 5 -13.39 9.60 10.26
N SER A 6 -13.74 8.34 10.51
CA SER A 6 -15.02 7.75 10.09
C SER A 6 -15.74 7.10 11.27
N THR A 7 -17.06 7.21 11.30
CA THR A 7 -17.93 6.52 12.26
C THR A 7 -18.55 5.32 11.57
N GLY A 8 -18.25 4.11 12.03
CA GLY A 8 -18.77 2.85 11.45
C GLY A 8 -20.25 2.58 11.72
N GLY A 9 -20.97 3.51 12.34
CA GLY A 9 -22.29 3.29 12.92
C GLY A 9 -22.24 2.50 14.24
N THR A 10 -23.41 2.20 14.79
CA THR A 10 -23.53 1.47 16.06
C THR A 10 -23.39 -0.04 15.83
N TRP A 11 -22.51 -0.71 16.55
CA TRP A 11 -22.35 -2.16 16.49
C TRP A 11 -23.48 -2.87 17.25
N PRO A 12 -24.34 -3.67 16.57
CA PRO A 12 -25.56 -4.22 17.18
C PRO A 12 -25.34 -5.11 18.39
N GLY A 13 -24.18 -5.75 18.50
CA GLY A 13 -23.83 -6.65 19.62
C GLY A 13 -23.33 -5.95 20.88
N THR A 14 -22.88 -4.69 20.79
CA THR A 14 -22.30 -3.96 21.93
C THR A 14 -22.93 -2.59 22.15
N GLY A 15 -23.70 -2.06 21.20
CA GLY A 15 -24.24 -0.70 21.24
C GLY A 15 -23.17 0.39 21.09
N ARG A 16 -21.93 0.02 20.78
CA ARG A 16 -20.80 0.97 20.68
C ARG A 16 -20.69 1.56 19.29
N GLU A 17 -20.19 2.78 19.20
CA GLU A 17 -19.84 3.46 17.97
C GLU A 17 -18.32 3.63 17.89
N PRO A 18 -17.58 2.61 17.41
CA PRO A 18 -16.14 2.71 17.28
C PRO A 18 -15.75 3.72 16.21
N GLU A 19 -14.64 4.41 16.46
CA GLU A 19 -14.03 5.34 15.52
C GLU A 19 -12.83 4.70 14.84
N SER A 20 -12.67 4.95 13.55
CA SER A 20 -11.47 4.56 12.80
C SER A 20 -10.73 5.78 12.27
N PHE A 21 -9.41 5.65 12.21
CA PHE A 21 -8.50 6.67 11.72
C PHE A 21 -7.56 6.06 10.68
N VAL A 22 -7.31 6.81 9.61
CA VAL A 22 -6.28 6.45 8.62
C VAL A 22 -5.10 7.40 8.78
N GLY A 23 -3.90 6.84 8.97
CA GLY A 23 -2.67 7.59 9.13
C GLY A 23 -1.44 6.68 9.30
N PRO A 24 -0.23 7.27 9.36
CA PRO A 24 1.00 6.50 9.48
C PRO A 24 1.09 5.73 10.81
N ILE A 25 1.65 4.52 10.74
CA ILE A 25 2.00 3.70 11.89
C ILE A 25 3.52 3.55 11.91
N VAL A 26 4.15 3.90 13.02
CA VAL A 26 5.60 3.65 13.20
C VAL A 26 5.78 2.23 13.68
N VAL A 27 6.64 1.47 13.01
CA VAL A 27 6.97 0.10 13.43
C VAL A 27 8.40 0.06 13.97
N GLY A 28 8.61 -0.53 15.14
CA GLY A 28 9.93 -0.65 15.75
C GLY A 28 10.02 -1.79 16.78
N GLU A 29 11.24 -2.22 17.08
CA GLU A 29 11.49 -3.38 17.96
C GLU A 29 11.44 -3.02 19.46
N GLU A 30 11.38 -1.74 19.79
CA GLU A 30 11.41 -1.25 21.18
C GLU A 30 10.00 -0.90 21.67
N VAL A 31 9.60 -1.49 22.80
CA VAL A 31 8.35 -1.14 23.47
C VAL A 31 8.43 0.30 23.96
N VAL A 32 7.55 1.17 23.47
CA VAL A 32 7.48 2.56 23.93
C VAL A 32 6.72 2.63 25.25
N ILE A 33 7.46 2.71 26.35
CA ILE A 33 6.90 2.62 27.70
C ILE A 33 6.42 3.95 28.29
N ASP A 34 6.91 5.10 27.79
CA ASP A 34 6.52 6.45 28.27
C ASP A 34 6.92 7.53 27.25
N GLU A 35 6.26 8.69 27.28
CA GLU A 35 6.55 9.85 26.42
C GLU A 35 7.98 10.39 26.60
N ARG A 36 8.57 10.15 27.77
CA ARG A 36 9.94 10.58 28.09
C ARG A 36 11.01 9.62 27.57
N ALA A 37 10.62 8.44 27.08
CA ALA A 37 11.58 7.50 26.49
C ALA A 37 12.25 8.13 25.26
N LYS A 38 13.54 7.84 25.06
CA LYS A 38 14.29 8.38 23.90
C LYS A 38 13.61 8.01 22.58
N VAL A 39 13.05 6.80 22.49
CA VAL A 39 12.29 6.34 21.32
C VAL A 39 11.00 7.16 21.10
N ALA A 40 10.27 7.53 22.16
CA ALA A 40 9.08 8.37 22.05
C ALA A 40 9.43 9.80 21.58
N GLN A 41 10.55 10.34 22.05
CA GLN A 41 11.06 11.65 21.60
C GLN A 41 11.50 11.60 20.14
N LEU A 42 12.18 10.53 19.73
CA LEU A 42 12.59 10.34 18.34
C LEU A 42 11.37 10.26 17.41
N ILE A 43 10.35 9.48 17.80
CA ILE A 43 9.09 9.34 17.06
C ILE A 43 8.39 10.70 16.95
N SER A 44 8.19 11.41 18.07
CA SER A 44 7.51 12.71 18.06
C SER A 44 8.25 13.79 17.27
N GLN A 45 9.58 13.76 17.21
CA GLN A 45 10.37 14.73 16.44
C GLN A 45 10.45 14.38 14.95
N THR A 46 10.52 13.09 14.61
CA THR A 46 10.82 12.64 13.23
C THR A 46 9.57 12.20 12.47
N PHE A 47 8.61 11.62 13.18
CA PHE A 47 7.38 11.03 12.64
C PHE A 47 6.15 11.61 13.37
N SER A 48 6.13 12.93 13.53
CA SER A 48 5.11 13.66 14.31
C SER A 48 3.66 13.49 13.84
N ASP A 49 3.45 12.99 12.62
CA ASP A 49 2.14 12.70 12.05
C ASP A 49 1.69 11.25 12.22
N ALA A 50 2.54 10.38 12.80
CA ALA A 50 2.17 9.01 13.17
C ALA A 50 1.04 9.00 14.20
N ILE A 51 0.09 8.08 14.01
CA ILE A 51 -1.10 7.95 14.86
C ILE A 51 -1.06 6.70 15.74
N ALA A 52 -0.14 5.78 15.47
CA ALA A 52 0.06 4.57 16.26
C ALA A 52 1.53 4.11 16.17
N VAL A 53 1.91 3.29 17.15
CA VAL A 53 3.18 2.57 17.17
C VAL A 53 2.87 1.08 17.20
N ASP A 54 3.67 0.31 16.47
CA ASP A 54 3.55 -1.12 16.34
C ASP A 54 4.92 -1.81 16.39
N MET A 55 4.94 -3.14 16.59
CA MET A 55 6.17 -3.92 16.71
C MET A 55 6.33 -5.03 15.66
N GLU A 56 5.28 -5.40 14.92
CA GLU A 56 5.30 -6.62 14.08
C GLU A 56 4.90 -6.41 12.61
N ASP A 57 4.19 -5.34 12.26
CA ASP A 57 3.58 -5.18 10.92
C ASP A 57 4.61 -5.04 9.80
N PHE A 58 5.85 -4.62 10.12
CA PHE A 58 6.87 -4.35 9.11
C PHE A 58 7.17 -5.59 8.25
N GLY A 59 7.32 -6.77 8.87
CA GLY A 59 7.62 -8.00 8.14
C GLY A 59 6.49 -8.41 7.19
N ALA A 60 5.25 -8.39 7.68
CA ALA A 60 4.07 -8.76 6.91
C ALA A 60 3.82 -7.78 5.75
N LEU A 61 3.90 -6.46 6.01
CA LEU A 61 3.71 -5.43 4.98
C LEU A 61 4.83 -5.45 3.94
N ARG A 62 6.08 -5.69 4.34
CA ARG A 62 7.21 -5.76 3.41
C ARG A 62 7.07 -6.96 2.47
N SER A 63 6.65 -8.11 2.97
CA SER A 63 6.40 -9.29 2.14
C SER A 63 5.20 -9.11 1.22
N GLY A 64 4.13 -8.46 1.68
CA GLY A 64 2.98 -8.11 0.84
C GLY A 64 3.36 -7.15 -0.29
N ALA A 65 4.09 -6.08 0.02
CA ALA A 65 4.57 -5.11 -0.97
C ALA A 65 5.51 -5.73 -2.02
N ALA A 66 6.27 -6.76 -1.68
CA ALA A 66 7.14 -7.44 -2.64
C ALA A 66 6.38 -8.34 -3.64
N ASN A 67 5.07 -8.54 -3.47
CA ASN A 67 4.26 -9.44 -4.27
C ASN A 67 3.09 -8.71 -4.92
N GLU A 68 3.12 -8.58 -6.25
CA GLU A 68 2.11 -7.89 -7.06
C GLU A 68 0.67 -8.39 -6.86
N ARG A 69 0.50 -9.62 -6.37
CA ARG A 69 -0.81 -10.22 -6.13
C ARG A 69 -1.33 -10.04 -4.70
N ALA A 70 -0.52 -9.50 -3.79
CA ALA A 70 -0.87 -9.30 -2.39
C ALA A 70 -1.04 -7.82 -2.08
N LYS A 71 -2.29 -7.34 -2.05
CA LYS A 71 -2.60 -6.05 -1.42
C LYS A 71 -2.58 -6.27 0.09
N ALA A 72 -1.78 -5.47 0.81
CA ALA A 72 -1.68 -5.54 2.26
C ALA A 72 -2.23 -4.26 2.90
N ILE A 73 -2.92 -4.41 4.03
CA ILE A 73 -3.39 -3.31 4.87
C ILE A 73 -3.08 -3.67 6.32
N ALA A 74 -2.53 -2.71 7.08
CA ALA A 74 -2.38 -2.84 8.52
C ALA A 74 -3.62 -2.27 9.21
N ILE A 75 -4.18 -3.04 10.14
CA ILE A 75 -5.31 -2.64 10.99
C ILE A 75 -4.87 -2.85 12.44
N ARG A 76 -4.96 -1.81 13.25
CA ARG A 76 -4.58 -1.83 14.67
C ARG A 76 -5.73 -1.38 15.55
N GLY A 77 -6.10 -2.22 16.51
CA GLY A 77 -6.87 -1.78 17.67
C GLY A 77 -5.93 -1.14 18.68
N ILE A 78 -6.26 0.04 19.17
CA ILE A 78 -5.42 0.77 20.14
C ILE A 78 -5.77 0.29 21.55
N SER A 79 -4.83 -0.36 22.24
CA SER A 79 -4.99 -0.78 23.63
C SER A 79 -4.64 0.32 24.62
N ASP A 80 -3.63 1.12 24.30
CA ASP A 80 -3.04 2.10 25.22
C ASP A 80 -2.62 3.37 24.49
N LEU A 81 -2.63 4.49 25.20
CA LEU A 81 -2.12 5.77 24.73
C LEU A 81 -0.72 6.02 25.30
N MET A 82 0.13 6.67 24.51
CA MET A 82 1.45 7.09 24.99
C MET A 82 1.34 8.19 26.06
N ALA A 83 0.32 9.04 25.95
CA ALA A 83 0.00 10.10 26.89
C ALA A 83 -0.96 9.62 27.99
N HIS A 84 -0.74 10.07 29.23
CA HIS A 84 -1.66 9.87 30.36
C HIS A 84 -1.98 8.40 30.68
N LYS A 85 -0.95 7.58 30.95
CA LYS A 85 -1.05 6.19 31.44
C LYS A 85 -1.79 5.97 32.77
N ALA A 86 -2.50 6.98 33.29
CA ALA A 86 -3.15 6.89 34.60
C ALA A 86 -4.48 6.12 34.59
N ASP A 87 -5.15 5.96 33.42
CA ASP A 87 -6.53 5.47 33.37
C ASP A 87 -6.79 4.29 32.41
N ALA A 88 -5.74 3.69 31.84
CA ALA A 88 -5.90 2.47 31.02
C ALA A 88 -5.98 1.25 31.94
N ASP A 89 -7.21 0.87 32.31
CA ASP A 89 -7.49 -0.26 33.21
C ASP A 89 -6.83 -1.56 32.72
N ASP A 90 -5.93 -2.07 33.56
CA ASP A 90 -5.02 -3.20 33.34
C ASP A 90 -5.72 -4.58 33.31
N ALA A 91 -7.01 -4.64 32.95
CA ALA A 91 -7.80 -5.87 32.99
C ALA A 91 -8.58 -6.20 31.70
N GLY A 92 -8.60 -5.33 30.68
CA GLY A 92 -9.44 -5.58 29.49
C GLY A 92 -9.21 -4.75 28.23
N SER A 93 -8.26 -3.80 28.22
CA SER A 93 -8.03 -2.94 27.06
C SER A 93 -7.50 -3.70 25.84
N GLN A 94 -6.55 -4.64 26.03
CA GLN A 94 -5.98 -5.42 24.95
C GLN A 94 -6.98 -6.39 24.27
N PRO A 95 -7.72 -7.25 25.00
CA PRO A 95 -8.76 -8.08 24.37
C PRO A 95 -9.83 -7.26 23.64
N LEU A 96 -10.17 -6.08 24.20
CA LEU A 96 -11.13 -5.19 23.57
C LEU A 96 -10.56 -4.55 22.29
N ALA A 97 -9.32 -4.07 22.33
CA ALA A 97 -8.63 -3.52 21.17
C ALA A 97 -8.53 -4.56 20.04
N ALA A 98 -8.15 -5.80 20.39
CA ALA A 98 -8.14 -6.92 19.45
C ALA A 98 -9.54 -7.19 18.86
N SER A 99 -10.58 -7.19 19.69
CA SER A 99 -11.97 -7.39 19.25
C SER A 99 -12.43 -6.29 18.30
N ASN A 100 -12.08 -5.03 18.58
CA ASN A 100 -12.37 -3.90 17.72
C ASN A 100 -11.64 -3.99 16.38
N GLY A 101 -10.36 -4.34 16.39
CA GLY A 101 -9.56 -4.56 15.18
C GLY A 101 -10.13 -5.68 14.30
N ALA A 102 -10.51 -6.81 14.92
CA ALA A 102 -11.10 -7.94 14.22
C ALA A 102 -12.47 -7.59 13.60
N ALA A 103 -13.34 -6.93 14.35
CA ALA A 103 -14.65 -6.55 13.85
C ALA A 103 -14.55 -5.51 12.71
N PHE A 104 -13.62 -4.56 12.78
CA PHE A 104 -13.32 -3.66 11.66
C PHE A 104 -12.83 -4.43 10.42
N LEU A 105 -11.92 -5.40 10.60
CA LEU A 105 -11.43 -6.23 9.50
C LEU A 105 -12.57 -7.01 8.83
N PHE A 106 -13.47 -7.62 9.61
CA PHE A 106 -14.60 -8.37 9.04
C PHE A 106 -15.56 -7.46 8.27
N ASP A 107 -15.88 -6.27 8.79
CA ASP A 107 -16.72 -5.29 8.06
C ASP A 107 -16.03 -4.83 6.76
N LEU A 108 -14.73 -4.58 6.80
CA LEU A 108 -13.96 -4.25 5.60
C LEU A 108 -14.01 -5.38 4.56
N LEU A 109 -13.80 -6.63 4.99
CA LEU A 109 -13.85 -7.80 4.10
C LEU A 109 -15.23 -7.99 3.48
N ASP A 110 -16.31 -7.81 4.25
CA ASP A 110 -17.68 -7.93 3.75
C ASP A 110 -18.01 -6.85 2.71
N ARG A 111 -17.56 -5.60 2.95
CA ARG A 111 -17.68 -4.50 1.99
C ARG A 111 -16.84 -4.74 0.73
N LEU A 112 -15.63 -5.27 0.87
CA LEU A 112 -14.78 -5.61 -0.27
C LEU A 112 -15.38 -6.75 -1.09
N ALA A 113 -15.93 -7.78 -0.45
CA ALA A 113 -16.63 -8.86 -1.14
C ALA A 113 -17.84 -8.33 -1.90
N SER A 114 -18.68 -7.51 -1.26
CA SER A 114 -19.84 -6.88 -1.87
C SER A 114 -19.46 -5.95 -3.03
N SER A 115 -18.41 -5.14 -2.86
CA SER A 115 -17.87 -4.29 -3.92
C SER A 115 -17.30 -5.11 -5.09
N THR A 116 -16.69 -6.26 -4.80
CA THR A 116 -16.17 -7.18 -5.84
C THR A 116 -17.33 -7.83 -6.59
N MET A 117 -18.43 -8.17 -5.92
CA MET A 117 -19.63 -8.70 -6.59
C MET A 117 -20.30 -7.63 -7.48
N VAL A 118 -20.37 -6.38 -7.03
CA VAL A 118 -20.85 -5.25 -7.84
C VAL A 118 -19.92 -4.99 -9.02
N ALA A 119 -18.60 -4.93 -8.79
CA ALA A 119 -17.61 -4.74 -9.85
C ALA A 119 -17.60 -5.92 -10.85
N ALA A 120 -17.81 -7.16 -10.40
CA ALA A 120 -17.93 -8.32 -11.27
C ALA A 120 -19.25 -8.34 -12.07
N ALA A 121 -20.33 -7.81 -11.50
CA ALA A 121 -21.59 -7.61 -12.21
C ALA A 121 -21.50 -6.46 -13.23
N GLU A 122 -20.77 -5.39 -12.91
CA GLU A 122 -20.43 -4.29 -13.84
C GLU A 122 -19.44 -4.75 -14.93
N ALA A 123 -18.53 -5.68 -14.63
CA ALA A 123 -17.54 -6.25 -15.57
C ALA A 123 -18.14 -7.13 -16.69
N ILE A 124 -19.45 -7.36 -16.69
CA ILE A 124 -20.16 -7.94 -17.85
C ILE A 124 -20.26 -6.90 -18.99
N ALA A 125 -20.16 -5.61 -18.69
CA ALA A 125 -19.73 -4.58 -19.64
C ALA A 125 -18.20 -4.44 -19.55
N PRO A 126 -17.46 -4.35 -20.67
CA PRO A 126 -16.00 -4.25 -20.60
C PRO A 126 -15.63 -2.98 -19.79
N PRO A 127 -14.91 -3.13 -18.67
CA PRO A 127 -14.55 -1.97 -17.86
C PRO A 127 -13.53 -1.12 -18.64
N PRO A 128 -13.49 0.21 -18.42
CA PRO A 128 -12.32 1.00 -18.79
C PRO A 128 -11.16 0.39 -18.02
N THR A 129 -10.33 -0.37 -18.71
CA THR A 129 -9.26 -1.12 -18.07
C THR A 129 -8.15 -0.12 -17.77
N ASP A 130 -7.71 -0.11 -16.51
CA ASP A 130 -6.68 0.79 -16.00
C ASP A 130 -5.40 0.70 -16.87
N ARG A 131 -5.10 1.77 -17.61
CA ARG A 131 -4.03 1.86 -18.63
C ARG A 131 -2.70 1.34 -18.11
N ILE A 132 -2.43 1.56 -16.82
CA ILE A 132 -1.21 1.12 -16.13
C ILE A 132 -1.15 -0.40 -16.04
N ASN A 133 -2.24 -1.07 -15.69
CA ASN A 133 -2.27 -2.53 -15.57
C ASN A 133 -2.09 -3.22 -16.92
N GLN A 134 -2.68 -2.65 -17.98
CA GLN A 134 -2.46 -3.11 -19.35
C GLN A 134 -1.01 -2.91 -19.79
N PHE A 135 -0.44 -1.73 -19.52
CA PHE A 135 0.97 -1.46 -19.78
C PHE A 135 1.89 -2.48 -19.10
N VAL A 136 1.69 -2.75 -17.80
CA VAL A 136 2.51 -3.70 -17.05
C VAL A 136 2.38 -5.12 -17.59
N ALA A 137 1.16 -5.53 -17.98
CA ALA A 137 0.93 -6.85 -18.56
C ALA A 137 1.73 -7.04 -19.86
N VAL A 138 1.69 -6.06 -20.76
CA VAL A 138 2.44 -6.08 -22.04
C VAL A 138 3.94 -5.99 -21.78
N ALA A 139 4.37 -5.09 -20.90
CA ALA A 139 5.78 -4.89 -20.57
C ALA A 139 6.45 -6.14 -19.99
N ARG A 140 5.73 -6.92 -19.16
CA ARG A 140 6.23 -8.19 -18.62
C ARG A 140 6.38 -9.29 -19.68
N GLN A 141 5.58 -9.25 -20.74
CA GLN A 141 5.68 -10.21 -21.84
C GLN A 141 6.85 -9.87 -22.76
N LEU A 142 7.02 -8.59 -23.10
CA LEU A 142 8.05 -8.11 -24.01
C LEU A 142 9.43 -8.03 -23.34
N TYR A 143 9.46 -7.62 -22.07
CA TYR A 143 10.68 -7.46 -21.26
C TYR A 143 10.60 -8.31 -19.98
N PRO A 144 10.66 -9.65 -20.09
CA PRO A 144 10.56 -10.56 -18.94
C PRO A 144 11.72 -10.39 -17.94
N GLY A 145 12.83 -9.78 -18.37
CA GLY A 145 13.95 -9.38 -17.52
C GLY A 145 13.68 -8.13 -16.68
N GLY A 146 12.58 -7.42 -16.86
CA GLY A 146 12.26 -6.20 -16.11
C GLY A 146 12.58 -4.91 -16.88
N PRO A 147 12.34 -3.74 -16.26
CA PRO A 147 12.47 -2.43 -16.88
C PRO A 147 13.91 -2.06 -17.31
N GLU A 148 14.92 -2.71 -16.74
CA GLU A 148 16.31 -2.54 -17.14
C GLU A 148 16.73 -3.34 -18.38
N GLN A 149 15.89 -4.28 -18.83
CA GLN A 149 16.20 -5.12 -19.98
C GLN A 149 16.41 -4.24 -21.22
N ASP A 150 17.47 -4.54 -21.98
CA ASP A 150 17.86 -3.80 -23.18
C ASP A 150 18.08 -2.29 -22.94
N ALA A 151 18.36 -1.92 -21.69
CA ALA A 151 18.47 -0.54 -21.23
C ALA A 151 17.19 0.30 -21.48
N LEU A 152 16.02 -0.35 -21.53
CA LEU A 152 14.73 0.31 -21.80
C LEU A 152 14.51 1.55 -20.91
N TRP A 153 14.70 1.41 -19.59
CA TRP A 153 14.55 2.51 -18.64
C TRP A 153 15.48 3.69 -18.93
N GLU A 154 16.75 3.41 -19.24
CA GLU A 154 17.74 4.45 -19.55
C GLU A 154 17.41 5.16 -20.87
N ARG A 155 17.04 4.40 -21.91
CA ARG A 155 16.65 4.94 -23.22
C ARG A 155 15.36 5.76 -23.16
N ALA A 156 14.48 5.46 -22.21
CA ALA A 156 13.30 6.27 -21.91
C ALA A 156 13.62 7.54 -21.10
N GLY A 157 14.89 7.81 -20.80
CA GLY A 157 15.36 8.99 -20.07
C GLY A 157 15.35 8.85 -18.55
N GLY A 158 15.18 7.63 -18.04
CA GLY A 158 15.23 7.32 -16.61
C GLY A 158 16.65 7.04 -16.11
N ASP A 159 16.86 7.23 -14.81
CA ASP A 159 18.10 6.85 -14.13
C ASP A 159 18.00 5.40 -13.60
N PRO A 160 18.76 4.42 -14.14
CA PRO A 160 18.70 3.03 -13.71
C PRO A 160 19.16 2.77 -12.27
N SER A 161 19.78 3.75 -11.60
CA SER A 161 20.12 3.65 -10.17
C SER A 161 18.88 3.74 -9.26
N ARG A 162 17.78 4.28 -9.78
CA ARG A 162 16.50 4.40 -9.06
C ARG A 162 15.66 3.12 -9.10
N LEU A 163 16.02 2.16 -9.95
CA LEU A 163 15.30 0.89 -10.10
C LEU A 163 15.67 -0.11 -8.98
N ASN A 164 14.66 -0.82 -8.48
CA ASN A 164 14.88 -2.00 -7.67
C ASN A 164 15.33 -3.17 -8.57
N ARG A 165 16.48 -3.77 -8.27
CA ARG A 165 17.08 -4.88 -9.04
C ARG A 165 16.83 -6.25 -8.43
N GLU A 166 16.18 -6.31 -7.26
CA GLU A 166 15.87 -7.55 -6.57
C GLU A 166 14.66 -8.27 -7.17
N GLY A 167 14.69 -9.60 -7.16
CA GLY A 167 13.58 -10.45 -7.58
C GLY A 167 13.50 -10.74 -9.08
N ALA A 168 12.36 -11.33 -9.49
CA ALA A 168 12.06 -11.63 -10.89
C ALA A 168 11.65 -10.36 -11.66
N GLY A 169 11.74 -10.37 -12.99
CA GLY A 169 11.43 -9.18 -13.81
C GLY A 169 10.00 -8.65 -13.62
N ALA A 170 9.03 -9.51 -13.27
CA ALA A 170 7.70 -9.09 -12.83
C ALA A 170 7.76 -8.16 -11.61
N THR A 171 8.37 -8.62 -10.51
CA THR A 171 8.56 -7.81 -9.29
C THR A 171 9.28 -6.50 -9.58
N ARG A 172 10.27 -6.50 -10.49
CA ARG A 172 10.98 -5.28 -10.89
C ARG A 172 10.10 -4.31 -11.68
N TRP A 173 9.24 -4.80 -12.57
CA TRP A 173 8.23 -3.98 -13.25
C TRP A 173 7.25 -3.34 -12.27
N TRP A 174 6.79 -4.09 -11.27
CA TRP A 174 5.92 -3.54 -10.23
C TRP A 174 6.57 -2.40 -9.44
N HIS A 175 7.81 -2.60 -8.99
CA HIS A 175 8.56 -1.56 -8.28
C HIS A 175 8.77 -0.31 -9.14
N ALA A 176 9.05 -0.50 -10.44
CA ALA A 176 9.22 0.61 -11.37
C ALA A 176 7.93 1.40 -11.60
N VAL A 177 6.79 0.72 -11.72
CA VAL A 177 5.49 1.38 -11.88
C VAL A 177 5.10 2.14 -10.61
N GLN A 178 5.27 1.52 -9.44
CA GLN A 178 5.06 2.21 -8.16
C GLN A 178 5.98 3.42 -7.99
N LEU A 179 7.23 3.35 -8.48
CA LEU A 179 8.12 4.50 -8.51
C LEU A 179 7.54 5.64 -9.35
N LEU A 180 6.95 5.35 -10.51
CA LEU A 180 6.32 6.36 -11.38
C LEU A 180 5.03 6.94 -10.78
N GLU A 181 4.16 6.09 -10.22
CA GLU A 181 2.89 6.51 -9.58
C GLU A 181 3.12 7.45 -8.39
N ASN A 182 4.23 7.25 -7.68
CA ASN A 182 4.66 8.10 -6.56
C ASN A 182 5.42 9.36 -7.02
N GLY A 183 5.49 9.66 -8.33
CA GLY A 183 6.21 10.81 -8.89
C GLY A 183 7.74 10.70 -8.82
N GLY A 184 8.26 9.49 -8.64
CA GLY A 184 9.68 9.17 -8.67
C GLY A 184 10.21 8.94 -10.08
N GLY A 185 11.43 8.42 -10.22
CA GLY A 185 12.02 8.11 -11.53
C GLY A 185 12.62 9.29 -12.29
N GLY A 186 12.28 10.54 -11.93
CA GLY A 186 12.83 11.75 -12.55
C GLY A 186 11.92 12.26 -13.66
N ASN A 187 12.44 12.37 -14.88
CA ASN A 187 11.67 12.86 -16.04
C ASN A 187 11.01 11.73 -16.85
N ILE A 188 11.24 10.48 -16.47
CA ILE A 188 10.67 9.31 -17.13
C ILE A 188 9.19 9.17 -16.77
N THR A 189 8.37 8.83 -17.76
CA THR A 189 6.93 8.58 -17.63
C THR A 189 6.54 7.26 -18.31
N ILE A 190 5.29 6.84 -18.11
CA ILE A 190 4.72 5.70 -18.86
C ILE A 190 4.74 5.99 -20.37
N ASP A 191 4.47 7.23 -20.79
CA ASP A 191 4.46 7.60 -22.20
C ASP A 191 5.87 7.52 -22.84
N THR A 192 6.92 7.93 -22.11
CA THR A 192 8.30 7.80 -22.61
C THR A 192 8.73 6.33 -22.71
N LEU A 193 8.26 5.48 -21.79
CA LEU A 193 8.49 4.04 -21.86
C LEU A 193 7.75 3.42 -23.05
N LEU A 194 6.45 3.72 -23.21
CA LEU A 194 5.66 3.27 -24.35
C LEU A 194 6.29 3.65 -25.68
N ALA A 195 6.78 4.88 -25.82
CA ALA A 195 7.46 5.33 -27.04
C ALA A 195 8.70 4.49 -27.37
N GLN A 196 9.50 4.11 -26.36
CA GLN A 196 10.66 3.24 -26.56
C GLN A 196 10.23 1.80 -26.89
N MET A 197 9.21 1.28 -26.21
CA MET A 197 8.69 -0.06 -26.47
C MET A 197 8.09 -0.18 -27.88
N LEU A 198 7.41 0.85 -28.38
CA LEU A 198 6.92 0.92 -29.75
C LEU A 198 8.06 1.02 -30.77
N SER A 199 9.19 1.65 -30.41
CA SER A 199 10.39 1.63 -31.25
C SER A 199 10.98 0.22 -31.36
N ASP A 200 11.01 -0.53 -30.27
CA ASP A 200 11.52 -1.92 -30.23
C ASP A 200 10.55 -2.92 -30.89
N TYR A 201 9.23 -2.68 -30.75
CA TYR A 201 8.15 -3.57 -31.17
C TYR A 201 7.11 -2.84 -32.02
N THR A 202 7.51 -2.42 -33.22
CA THR A 202 6.79 -1.47 -34.07
C THR A 202 5.38 -1.89 -34.51
N ASN A 203 5.09 -3.20 -34.51
CA ASN A 203 3.79 -3.76 -34.93
C ASN A 203 3.07 -4.52 -33.81
N ASN A 204 3.29 -4.15 -32.55
CA ASN A 204 2.61 -4.79 -31.42
C ASN A 204 1.23 -4.14 -31.18
N ASP A 205 0.16 -4.89 -31.46
CA ASP A 205 -1.23 -4.40 -31.32
C ASP A 205 -1.58 -4.02 -29.87
N ASP A 206 -1.03 -4.74 -28.88
CA ASP A 206 -1.28 -4.45 -27.47
C ASP A 206 -0.65 -3.11 -27.05
N LEU A 207 0.58 -2.80 -27.49
CA LEU A 207 1.19 -1.50 -27.27
C LEU A 207 0.45 -0.37 -27.99
N ASN A 208 0.00 -0.62 -29.22
CA ASN A 208 -0.77 0.38 -29.99
C ASN A 208 -2.13 0.70 -29.33
N SER A 209 -2.71 -0.25 -28.60
CA SER A 209 -3.96 -0.04 -27.85
C SER A 209 -3.81 0.86 -26.61
N LEU A 210 -2.57 1.14 -26.18
CA LEU A 210 -2.25 1.89 -24.96
C LEU A 210 -1.92 3.37 -25.18
N ILE A 211 -1.89 3.81 -26.44
CA ILE A 211 -1.52 5.18 -26.85
C ILE A 211 -2.76 6.08 -26.91
#